data_AF-A0A1K0ERD6-F1
#
_entry.id   AF-A0A1K0ERD6-F1
#
_cell.length_a   1.000
_cell.length_b   1.000
_cell.length_c   1.000
_cell.angle_alpha   90.00
_cell.angle_beta   90.00
_cell.angle_gamma   90.00
#
_symmetry.space_group_name_H-M   'P 1'
#
loop_
_entity.id
_entity.type
_entity.pdbx_description
1 polymer ?
#
loop_
_entity_poly.entity_id
_entity_poly.type
_entity_poly.pdbx_seq_one_letter_code
_entity_poly.pdbx_strand_id
1 'polypeptide(L)' 'MAYNFDNRLKQQIITLTDDNYTDGMLKLNGIYYQVNNPSQFSMGDTVIIDDVIGNKVMLVEMGDNDDFI' A
#
# COMPACT_ATOMS: atom_id res chain seq x y z
N MET A 1 -1.85 -18.76 -18.63
CA MET A 1 -1.27 -17.58 -17.95
C MET A 1 -2.23 -17.19 -16.85
N ALA A 2 -1.86 -17.38 -15.58
CA ALA A 2 -2.73 -16.99 -14.47
C ALA A 2 -2.73 -15.46 -14.38
N TYR A 3 -3.91 -14.86 -14.47
CA TYR A 3 -4.09 -13.44 -14.30
C TYR A 3 -3.95 -13.10 -12.81
N ASN A 4 -2.80 -12.56 -12.39
CA ASN A 4 -2.63 -12.05 -11.03
C ASN A 4 -3.21 -10.64 -10.97
N PHE A 5 -4.46 -10.54 -10.50
CA PHE A 5 -5.14 -9.27 -10.20
C PHE A 5 -4.23 -8.32 -9.41
N ASP A 6 -3.45 -8.89 -8.50
CA ASP A 6 -2.59 -8.20 -7.55
C ASP A 6 -1.41 -7.46 -8.21
N ASN A 7 -0.97 -7.89 -9.41
CA ASN A 7 0.11 -7.20 -10.13
C ASN A 7 -0.30 -5.79 -10.62
N ARG A 8 -1.61 -5.51 -10.75
CA ARG A 8 -2.10 -4.16 -11.13
C ARG A 8 -2.08 -3.17 -9.98
N LEU A 9 -1.97 -3.66 -8.74
CA LEU A 9 -1.89 -2.84 -7.55
C LEU A 9 -0.45 -2.35 -7.32
N LYS A 10 0.55 -3.01 -7.89
CA LYS A 10 1.96 -2.60 -7.81
C LYS A 10 2.16 -1.19 -8.37
N GLN A 11 3.04 -0.44 -7.71
CA GLN A 11 3.39 0.95 -8.01
C GLN A 11 2.25 1.96 -7.91
N GLN A 12 1.09 1.56 -7.37
CA GLN A 12 0.05 2.53 -7.04
C GLN A 12 0.49 3.38 -5.86
N ILE A 13 0.34 4.70 -6.02
CA ILE A 13 0.58 5.70 -4.99
C ILE A 13 -0.75 5.96 -4.29
N ILE A 14 -0.76 5.85 -2.97
CA ILE A 14 -1.97 5.95 -2.15
C ILE A 14 -1.66 6.82 -0.94
N THR A 15 -2.53 7.78 -0.66
CA THR A 15 -2.55 8.46 0.64
C THR A 15 -3.42 7.67 1.60
N LEU A 16 -2.90 7.35 2.78
CA LEU A 16 -3.62 6.63 3.82
C LEU A 16 -4.66 7.55 4.47
N THR A 17 -5.93 7.16 4.40
CA THR A 17 -7.07 7.93 4.93
C THR A 17 -8.03 7.02 5.69
N ASP A 18 -8.97 7.60 6.45
CA ASP A 18 -10.01 6.84 7.17
C ASP A 18 -10.85 5.95 6.25
N ASP A 19 -10.95 6.28 4.97
CA ASP A 19 -11.71 5.51 3.98
C ASP A 19 -10.99 4.24 3.51
N ASN A 20 -9.66 4.25 3.53
CA ASN A 20 -8.84 3.20 2.93
C ASN A 20 -7.87 2.51 3.90
N TYR A 21 -7.58 3.08 5.07
CA TYR A 21 -6.60 2.54 6.01
C TYR A 21 -7.16 2.53 7.43
N THR A 22 -7.24 1.35 8.03
CA THR A 22 -7.76 1.17 9.39
C THR A 22 -7.10 -0.04 10.05
N ASP A 23 -6.66 0.09 11.30
CA ASP A 23 -6.09 -1.00 12.11
C ASP A 23 -5.02 -1.85 11.39
N GLY A 24 -4.14 -1.22 10.61
CA GLY A 24 -3.09 -1.90 9.86
C GLY A 24 -3.58 -2.67 8.63
N MET A 25 -4.81 -2.40 8.18
CA MET A 25 -5.42 -2.96 6.98
C MET A 25 -5.60 -1.87 5.93
N LEU A 26 -5.20 -2.16 4.68
CA LEU A 26 -5.42 -1.30 3.52
C LEU A 26 -6.56 -1.86 2.66
N LYS A 27 -7.55 -1.02 2.38
CA LYS A 27 -8.71 -1.33 1.54
C LYS A 27 -8.43 -0.90 0.11
N LEU A 28 -8.31 -1.89 -0.78
CA LEU A 28 -8.10 -1.70 -2.21
C LEU A 28 -9.28 -2.31 -2.97
N ASN A 29 -10.00 -1.50 -3.74
CA ASN A 29 -11.17 -1.94 -4.52
C ASN A 29 -12.22 -2.71 -3.69
N GLY A 30 -12.38 -2.36 -2.41
CA GLY A 30 -13.32 -3.02 -1.49
C GLY A 30 -12.78 -4.29 -0.81
N ILE A 31 -11.54 -4.69 -1.08
CA ILE A 31 -10.86 -5.83 -0.45
C ILE A 31 -9.87 -5.30 0.59
N TYR A 32 -9.84 -5.90 1.78
CA TYR A 32 -8.91 -5.54 2.84
C TYR A 32 -7.65 -6.41 2.79
N TYR A 33 -6.49 -5.77 2.75
CA TYR A 33 -5.17 -6.40 2.76
C TYR A 33 -4.44 -6.02 4.05
N GLN A 34 -3.70 -6.98 4.62
CA GLN A 34 -2.84 -6.72 5.78
C GLN A 34 -1.60 -5.95 5.35
N VAL A 35 -1.29 -4.84 6.02
CA VAL A 35 -0.03 -4.13 5.80
C VAL A 35 1.10 -4.91 6.47
N ASN A 36 2.27 -4.97 5.81
CA ASN A 36 3.44 -5.69 6.30
C ASN A 36 4.00 -5.15 7.63
N ASN A 37 4.11 -3.83 7.76
CA ASN A 37 4.63 -3.14 8.95
C ASN A 37 3.74 -1.94 9.32
N PRO A 38 2.51 -2.17 9.83
CA PRO A 38 1.52 -1.10 10.01
C PRO A 38 1.97 -0.02 11.01
N SER A 39 2.85 -0.34 11.96
CA SER A 39 3.41 0.63 12.91
C SER A 39 4.36 1.65 12.28
N GLN A 40 4.80 1.43 11.04
CA GLN A 40 5.63 2.39 10.29
C GLN A 40 4.80 3.42 9.55
N PHE A 41 3.49 3.23 9.43
CA PHE A 41 2.63 4.10 8.63
C PHE A 41 1.54 4.73 9.49
N SER A 42 1.35 6.01 9.27
CA SER A 42 0.36 6.86 9.93
C SER A 42 -0.69 7.34 8.94
N MET A 43 -1.82 7.77 9.49
CA MET A 43 -2.85 8.43 8.68
C MET A 43 -2.30 9.70 8.05
N GLY A 44 -2.56 9.90 6.76
CA GLY A 44 -2.06 11.02 5.97
C GLY A 44 -0.79 10.72 5.19
N ASP A 45 -0.09 9.62 5.49
CA ASP A 45 1.12 9.24 4.76
C ASP A 45 0.81 8.88 3.32
N THR A 46 1.69 9.28 2.41
CA THR A 46 1.64 8.85 1.02
C THR A 46 2.62 7.69 0.82
N VAL A 47 2.08 6.55 0.40
CA VAL A 47 2.80 5.28 0.29
C VAL A 47 2.71 4.74 -1.13
N ILE A 48 3.66 3.89 -1.49
CA ILE A 48 3.66 3.14 -2.74
C ILE A 48 3.44 1.65 -2.40
N ILE A 49 2.57 0.99 -3.16
CA ILE A 49 2.46 -0.47 -3.12
C ILE A 49 3.65 -1.07 -3.87
N ASP A 50 4.61 -1.63 -3.12
CA ASP A 50 5.77 -2.33 -3.68
C ASP A 50 5.37 -3.71 -4.21
N ASP A 51 4.64 -4.49 -3.39
CA ASP A 51 4.20 -5.83 -3.73
C ASP A 51 2.92 -6.24 -3.00
N VAL A 52 2.30 -7.33 -3.47
CA VAL A 52 1.18 -8.00 -2.82
C VAL A 52 1.49 -9.49 -2.77
N ILE A 53 1.61 -10.03 -1.56
CA ILE A 53 1.98 -11.42 -1.30
C ILE A 53 0.85 -12.08 -0.50
N GLY A 54 0.02 -12.87 -1.19
CA GLY A 54 -1.17 -13.47 -0.58
C GLY A 54 -2.18 -12.40 -0.18
N ASN A 55 -2.50 -12.31 1.12
CA ASN A 55 -3.39 -11.29 1.68
C ASN A 55 -2.65 -10.09 2.27
N LYS A 56 -1.33 -9.98 2.05
CA LYS A 56 -0.50 -8.89 2.56
C LYS A 56 -0.09 -7.92 1.45
N VAL A 57 -0.12 -6.63 1.75
CA VAL A 57 0.42 -5.56 0.92
C VAL A 57 1.73 -5.07 1.51
N MET A 58 2.76 -4.99 0.67
CA MET A 58 4.05 -4.40 1.01
C MET A 58 3.97 -2.93 0.64
N LEU A 59 3.98 -2.07 1.66
CA LEU A 59 3.99 -0.62 1.49
C LEU A 59 5.41 -0.10 1.72
N VAL A 60 5.76 0.96 0.99
CA VAL A 60 6.94 1.78 1.23
C VAL A 60 6.49 3.24 1.32
N GLU A 61 7.05 4.00 2.27
CA GLU A 61 6.81 5.44 2.32
C GLU A 61 7.36 6.09 1.06
N MET A 62 6.56 6.98 0.48
CA MET A 62 7.09 7.90 -0.52
C MET A 62 7.87 8.96 0.27
N GLY A 63 9.14 8.68 0.56
CA GLY A 63 10.03 9.68 1.11
C GLY A 63 10.00 10.92 0.21
N ASP A 64 10.14 12.11 0.80
CA ASP A 64 10.38 13.34 0.05
C ASP A 64 11.53 13.06 -0.91
N ASN A 65 11.22 12.88 -2.19
CA ASN A 65 12.19 12.60 -3.23
C ASN A 65 12.94 13.90 -3.53
N ASP A 66 13.87 14.27 -2.64
CA ASP A 66 14.95 15.20 -2.90
C ASP A 66 16.13 14.51 -3.63
N ASP A 67 16.02 13.22 -4.00
CA ASP A 67 17.17 12.48 -4.57
C ASP A 67 16.82 11.48 -5.68
N PHE A 68 16.06 11.95 -6.69
CA PHE A 68 16.14 11.39 -8.05
C PHE A 68 16.80 12.42 -8.99
N ILE A 69 18.13 12.53 -8.91
CA ILE A 69 18.99 13.14 -9.94
C ILE A 69 20.00 12.09 -10.43
#